data_AF-A0A2A5RXS2-F1
#
_entry.id   AF-A0A2A5RXS2-F1
#
_cell.length_a   1.000
_cell.length_b   1.000
_cell.length_c   1.000
_cell.angle_alpha   90.00
_cell.angle_beta   90.00
_cell.angle_gamma   90.00
#
_symmetry.space_group_name_H-M   'P 1'
#
loop_
_entity.id
_entity.type
_entity.pdbx_description
1 polymer ?
#
loop_
_entity_poly.entity_id
_entity_poly.type
_entity_poly.pdbx_seq_one_letter_code
_entity_poly.pdbx_strand_id
1 'polypeptide(L)'
;MKGITFMIDNLYFGTYTKRTSEGIYSASLDTTSGILRELELKIKEPNPTYLTFDAAGHLYSVGAENGEGGIAAFDASGKLLNHVVSPGAPLCYVAFDEARGLVYGANYHKGEVTVYKQADDGKLTLVDTTKHSGSGPHENQASPHLHFADLTPDKYLITCDLGTDEVITYDVATDGKLSILATYKATPGAGARHIVFHPTQKIAYLICELNSTIEVLIYDGVGQLSLLQTISTLPKDWTEFNGTAAIRITKDGKFLYASNRGHDSIAAYKIIGDGTLELIQIIATNGKIPRDFTLSTDEHVLIAPHQDSDTVTTFLRDAQTGLLTEVQHEFKVPEAVCVVVK
;
A
#
# COMPACT_ATOMS: atom_id res chain seq x y z
N MET A 1 -8.10 3.18 -41.61
CA MET A 1 -8.18 2.58 -40.27
C MET A 1 -6.91 2.98 -39.53
N LYS A 2 -6.98 3.99 -38.65
CA LYS A 2 -5.87 4.27 -37.72
C LYS A 2 -5.90 3.14 -36.69
N GLY A 3 -4.81 2.38 -36.58
CA GLY A 3 -4.69 1.34 -35.57
C GLY A 3 -4.93 1.95 -34.20
N ILE A 4 -5.87 1.39 -33.44
CA ILE A 4 -6.02 1.70 -32.02
C ILE A 4 -4.77 1.08 -31.38
N THR A 5 -3.81 1.90 -30.98
CA THR A 5 -2.69 1.44 -30.16
C THR A 5 -3.28 1.14 -28.77
N PHE A 6 -3.38 -0.14 -28.42
CA PHE A 6 -3.74 -0.55 -27.08
C PHE A 6 -2.62 -0.12 -26.12
N MET A 7 -2.95 0.69 -25.12
CA MET A 7 -2.05 0.91 -23.99
C MET A 7 -2.20 -0.28 -23.06
N ILE A 8 -1.13 -1.05 -22.92
CA ILE A 8 -1.08 -2.25 -22.07
C ILE A 8 -0.17 -1.95 -20.90
N ASP A 9 -0.72 -2.05 -19.69
CA ASP A 9 0.04 -2.04 -18.44
C ASP A 9 0.41 -3.47 -18.04
N ASN A 10 1.59 -3.66 -17.46
CA ASN A 10 1.95 -4.90 -16.79
C ASN A 10 1.66 -4.78 -15.30
N LEU A 11 0.85 -5.68 -14.77
CA LEU A 11 0.54 -5.74 -13.35
C LEU A 11 1.30 -6.86 -12.69
N TYR A 12 1.72 -6.63 -11.44
CA TYR A 12 2.28 -7.64 -10.56
C TYR A 12 1.43 -7.77 -9.30
N PHE A 13 1.15 -9.00 -8.89
CA PHE A 13 0.33 -9.32 -7.73
C PHE A 13 1.15 -10.04 -6.68
N GLY A 14 1.22 -9.44 -5.50
CA GLY A 14 1.73 -10.07 -4.29
C GLY A 14 0.62 -10.78 -3.57
N THR A 15 0.93 -11.93 -2.98
CA THR A 15 -0.10 -12.83 -2.44
C THR A 15 0.29 -13.34 -1.06
N TYR A 16 -0.71 -13.84 -0.31
CA TYR A 16 -0.41 -14.93 0.61
C TYR A 16 -0.17 -16.23 -0.17
N THR A 17 0.51 -17.20 0.43
CA THR A 17 0.70 -18.55 -0.14
C THR A 17 0.20 -19.60 0.85
N LYS A 18 -0.99 -19.38 1.41
CA LYS A 18 -1.57 -20.23 2.46
C LYS A 18 -2.53 -21.27 1.90
N ARG A 19 -3.06 -21.06 0.70
CA ARG A 19 -3.97 -21.97 0.00
C ARG A 19 -3.36 -22.44 -1.31
N THR A 20 -3.57 -21.70 -2.39
CA THR A 20 -3.28 -22.15 -3.76
C THR A 20 -2.25 -21.29 -4.48
N SER A 21 -1.95 -20.10 -3.97
CA SER A 21 -0.91 -19.26 -4.56
C SER A 21 0.48 -19.87 -4.33
N GLU A 22 1.35 -19.74 -5.34
CA GLU A 22 2.76 -20.13 -5.27
C GLU A 22 3.73 -18.94 -5.14
N GLY A 23 3.25 -17.69 -5.17
CA GLY A 23 4.10 -16.50 -5.05
C GLY A 23 3.58 -15.28 -5.81
N ILE A 24 4.45 -14.64 -6.58
CA ILE A 24 4.15 -13.39 -7.31
C ILE A 24 3.66 -13.72 -8.72
N TYR A 25 2.51 -13.17 -9.09
CA TYR A 25 1.92 -13.33 -10.41
C TYR A 25 2.02 -12.04 -11.22
N SER A 26 1.96 -12.13 -12.54
CA SER A 26 1.76 -10.98 -13.41
C SER A 26 0.55 -11.17 -14.32
N ALA A 27 -0.06 -10.06 -14.74
CA ALA A 27 -1.10 -10.05 -15.77
C ALA A 27 -0.97 -8.79 -16.64
N SER A 28 -1.51 -8.84 -17.85
CA SER A 28 -1.63 -7.66 -18.72
C SER A 28 -2.97 -6.96 -18.50
N LEU A 29 -2.98 -5.63 -18.43
CA LEU A 29 -4.18 -4.80 -18.41
C LEU A 29 -4.28 -3.98 -19.68
N ASP A 30 -5.39 -4.12 -20.42
CA ASP A 30 -5.76 -3.13 -21.44
C ASP A 30 -6.39 -1.92 -20.74
N THR A 31 -5.66 -0.79 -20.70
CA THR A 31 -6.11 0.41 -19.97
C THR A 31 -7.28 1.13 -20.65
N THR A 32 -7.55 0.81 -21.93
CA THR A 32 -8.71 1.38 -22.65
C THR A 32 -9.99 0.63 -22.29
N SER A 33 -9.94 -0.70 -22.26
CA SER A 33 -11.13 -1.52 -21.99
C SER A 33 -11.30 -1.87 -20.51
N GLY A 34 -10.24 -1.80 -19.70
CA GLY A 34 -10.22 -2.23 -18.30
C GLY A 34 -10.12 -3.74 -18.12
N ILE A 35 -9.80 -4.50 -19.17
CA ILE A 35 -9.80 -5.97 -19.14
C ILE A 35 -8.42 -6.52 -18.81
N LEU A 36 -8.38 -7.42 -17.81
CA LEU A 36 -7.22 -8.22 -17.43
C LEU A 36 -7.14 -9.52 -18.22
N ARG A 37 -5.92 -9.89 -18.60
CA ARG A 37 -5.60 -11.12 -19.36
C ARG A 37 -4.26 -11.70 -18.93
N GLU A 38 -4.01 -12.94 -19.35
CA GLU A 38 -2.67 -13.55 -19.33
C GLU A 38 -2.03 -13.63 -17.94
N LEU A 39 -2.75 -14.23 -16.97
CA LEU A 39 -2.15 -14.50 -15.67
C LEU A 39 -0.99 -15.50 -15.80
N GLU A 40 0.16 -15.14 -15.26
CA GLU A 40 1.34 -15.99 -15.20
C GLU A 40 1.96 -15.95 -13.80
N LEU A 41 2.36 -17.10 -13.26
CA LEU A 41 3.23 -17.15 -12.09
C LEU A 41 4.63 -16.69 -12.51
N LYS A 42 5.10 -15.56 -11.98
CA LYS A 42 6.43 -15.02 -12.30
C LYS A 42 7.52 -15.48 -11.36
N ILE A 43 7.24 -15.49 -10.06
CA ILE A 43 8.25 -15.77 -9.03
C ILE A 43 7.63 -16.65 -7.96
N LYS A 44 8.29 -17.76 -7.64
CA LYS A 44 7.97 -18.57 -6.46
C LYS A 44 8.64 -17.99 -5.24
N GLU A 45 7.84 -17.51 -4.29
CA GLU A 45 8.30 -16.93 -3.02
C GLU A 45 7.20 -17.18 -1.97
N PRO A 46 7.53 -17.57 -0.74
CA PRO A 46 6.53 -17.73 0.32
C PRO A 46 5.99 -16.38 0.81
N ASN A 47 4.66 -16.21 0.74
CA ASN A 47 3.92 -15.04 1.23
C ASN A 47 4.53 -13.66 0.85
N PRO A 48 4.76 -13.36 -0.45
CA PRO A 48 5.23 -12.05 -0.91
C PRO A 48 4.07 -11.04 -0.89
N THR A 49 3.61 -10.70 0.30
CA THR A 49 2.36 -9.97 0.53
C THR A 49 2.42 -8.48 0.19
N TYR A 50 3.61 -7.94 -0.05
CA TYR A 50 3.85 -6.60 -0.57
C TYR A 50 5.10 -6.60 -1.42
N LEU A 51 5.13 -5.76 -2.45
CA LEU A 51 6.23 -5.65 -3.41
C LEU A 51 6.44 -4.21 -3.85
N THR A 52 7.66 -3.92 -4.27
CA THR A 52 8.05 -2.68 -4.93
C THR A 52 9.14 -2.97 -5.96
N PHE A 53 9.42 -1.99 -6.82
CA PHE A 53 10.45 -2.07 -7.85
C PHE A 53 11.38 -0.87 -7.78
N ASP A 54 12.61 -1.06 -8.24
CA ASP A 54 13.45 0.06 -8.67
C ASP A 54 13.32 0.33 -10.19
N ALA A 55 13.90 1.44 -10.63
CA ALA A 55 13.92 1.89 -12.01
C ALA A 55 14.74 0.98 -12.94
N ALA A 56 15.70 0.21 -12.39
CA ALA A 56 16.43 -0.82 -13.13
C ALA A 56 15.60 -2.10 -13.32
N GLY A 57 14.47 -2.21 -12.62
CA GLY A 57 13.51 -3.28 -12.73
C GLY A 57 13.72 -4.42 -11.74
N HIS A 58 14.65 -4.30 -10.78
CA HIS A 58 14.75 -5.23 -9.65
C HIS A 58 13.44 -5.19 -8.85
N LEU A 59 13.07 -6.33 -8.30
CA LEU A 59 11.87 -6.49 -7.47
C LEU A 59 12.28 -6.75 -6.03
N TYR A 60 11.65 -6.05 -5.09
CA TYR A 60 11.79 -6.29 -3.66
C TYR A 60 10.43 -6.68 -3.10
N SER A 61 10.35 -7.80 -2.40
CA SER A 61 9.11 -8.25 -1.77
C SER A 61 9.33 -8.57 -0.31
N VAL A 62 8.24 -8.53 0.46
CA VAL A 62 8.17 -9.30 1.71
C VAL A 62 8.67 -10.72 1.43
N GLY A 63 9.52 -11.25 2.30
CA GLY A 63 10.15 -12.55 2.10
C GLY A 63 10.33 -13.32 3.39
N ALA A 64 10.55 -14.62 3.25
CA ALA A 64 10.81 -15.51 4.37
C ALA A 64 11.72 -16.67 3.94
N GLU A 65 12.63 -17.06 4.82
CA GLU A 65 13.57 -18.16 4.56
C GLU A 65 13.81 -18.92 5.87
N ASN A 66 13.82 -20.26 5.82
CA ASN A 66 14.15 -21.11 6.98
C ASN A 66 13.33 -20.84 8.26
N GLY A 67 12.09 -20.36 8.13
CA GLY A 67 11.22 -20.01 9.27
C GLY A 67 11.46 -18.62 9.86
N GLU A 68 12.36 -17.84 9.25
CA GLU A 68 12.65 -16.45 9.57
C GLU A 68 11.97 -15.50 8.58
N GLY A 69 11.71 -14.27 9.00
CA GLY A 69 10.99 -13.27 8.23
C GLY A 69 11.83 -12.05 7.89
N GLY A 70 11.56 -11.44 6.72
CA GLY A 70 12.27 -10.26 6.26
C GLY A 70 11.88 -9.87 4.85
N ILE A 71 12.90 -9.69 3.99
CA ILE A 71 12.77 -9.21 2.62
C ILE A 71 13.49 -10.14 1.64
N ALA A 72 12.97 -10.25 0.42
CA ALA A 72 13.59 -10.94 -0.70
C ALA A 72 13.85 -9.94 -1.84
N ALA A 73 15.01 -10.08 -2.49
CA ALA A 73 15.41 -9.27 -3.65
C ALA A 73 15.55 -10.16 -4.89
N PHE A 74 15.06 -9.67 -6.02
CA PHE A 74 15.09 -10.37 -7.30
C PHE A 74 15.61 -9.45 -8.39
N ASP A 75 16.31 -10.00 -9.37
CA ASP A 75 16.70 -9.26 -10.57
C ASP A 75 15.51 -8.97 -11.48
N ALA A 76 15.76 -8.18 -12.53
CA ALA A 76 14.72 -7.80 -13.50
C ALA A 76 14.10 -8.99 -14.25
N SER A 77 14.74 -10.17 -14.24
CA SER A 77 14.19 -11.40 -14.81
C SER A 77 13.34 -12.20 -13.82
N GLY A 78 13.29 -11.78 -12.55
CA GLY A 78 12.61 -12.47 -11.46
C GLY A 78 13.45 -13.54 -10.78
N LYS A 79 14.77 -13.60 -11.04
CA LYS A 79 15.68 -14.53 -10.36
C LYS A 79 16.03 -13.97 -8.98
N LEU A 80 15.90 -14.82 -7.95
CA LEU A 80 16.28 -14.48 -6.58
C LEU A 80 17.77 -14.10 -6.50
N LEU A 81 18.05 -12.96 -5.86
CA LEU A 81 19.38 -12.45 -5.57
C LEU A 81 19.83 -12.82 -4.16
N ASN A 82 19.02 -12.46 -3.16
CA ASN A 82 19.18 -12.90 -1.77
C ASN A 82 17.91 -12.65 -0.94
N HIS A 83 17.82 -13.37 0.17
CA HIS A 83 16.97 -13.04 1.30
C HIS A 83 17.78 -12.28 2.36
N VAL A 84 17.14 -11.35 3.07
CA VAL A 84 17.66 -10.75 4.30
C VAL A 84 16.59 -10.93 5.38
N VAL A 85 16.76 -11.96 6.19
CA VAL A 85 15.77 -12.42 7.18
C VAL A 85 16.33 -12.39 8.60
N SER A 86 15.43 -12.42 9.57
CA SER A 86 15.75 -12.51 11.00
C SER A 86 14.67 -13.31 11.74
N PRO A 87 14.97 -13.85 12.94
CA PRO A 87 13.97 -14.53 13.75
C PRO A 87 12.70 -13.70 13.96
N GLY A 88 11.55 -14.31 13.71
CA GLY A 88 10.24 -13.70 13.86
C GLY A 88 9.46 -13.60 12.56
N ALA A 89 8.38 -12.82 12.59
CA ALA A 89 7.44 -12.70 11.48
C ALA A 89 8.03 -11.89 10.30
N PRO A 90 7.55 -12.14 9.07
CA PRO A 90 7.94 -11.34 7.91
C PRO A 90 7.39 -9.91 7.97
N LEU A 91 7.91 -9.06 7.08
CA LEU A 91 7.42 -7.70 6.85
C LEU A 91 5.96 -7.71 6.36
N CYS A 92 5.31 -6.54 6.38
CA CYS A 92 3.98 -6.33 5.82
C CYS A 92 3.92 -5.24 4.73
N TYR A 93 5.00 -4.47 4.59
CA TYR A 93 5.13 -3.37 3.62
C TYR A 93 6.60 -3.22 3.23
N VAL A 94 6.86 -2.88 1.96
CA VAL A 94 8.19 -2.56 1.44
C VAL A 94 8.11 -1.38 0.47
N ALA A 95 9.08 -0.46 0.54
CA ALA A 95 9.21 0.68 -0.39
C ALA A 95 10.67 0.96 -0.74
N PHE A 96 10.91 1.53 -1.92
CA PHE A 96 12.25 1.80 -2.44
C PHE A 96 12.53 3.30 -2.56
N ASP A 97 13.70 3.71 -2.08
CA ASP A 97 14.26 5.05 -2.23
C ASP A 97 15.35 5.04 -3.30
N GLU A 98 14.98 5.41 -4.52
CA GLU A 98 15.88 5.56 -5.67
C GLU A 98 17.09 6.45 -5.37
N ALA A 99 16.88 7.57 -4.69
CA ALA A 99 17.92 8.57 -4.51
C ALA A 99 19.02 8.07 -3.56
N ARG A 100 18.64 7.26 -2.57
CA ARG A 100 19.56 6.72 -1.57
C ARG A 100 19.96 5.27 -1.82
N GLY A 101 19.30 4.55 -2.73
CA GLY A 101 19.48 3.11 -2.92
C GLY A 101 19.12 2.34 -1.63
N LEU A 102 18.02 2.72 -0.98
CA LEU A 102 17.55 2.11 0.26
C LEU A 102 16.20 1.44 0.05
N VAL A 103 15.96 0.35 0.77
CA VAL A 103 14.63 -0.27 0.89
C VAL A 103 14.17 -0.13 2.32
N TYR A 104 12.94 0.35 2.52
CA TYR A 104 12.30 0.45 3.83
C TYR A 104 11.31 -0.69 4.02
N GLY A 105 11.32 -1.32 5.19
CA GLY A 105 10.40 -2.40 5.55
C GLY A 105 9.62 -2.07 6.82
N ALA A 106 8.31 -2.31 6.81
CA ALA A 106 7.49 -2.27 8.02
C ALA A 106 7.21 -3.69 8.51
N ASN A 107 7.35 -3.95 9.81
CA ASN A 107 7.01 -5.24 10.41
C ASN A 107 5.84 -5.11 11.39
N TYR A 108 4.69 -5.66 11.00
CA TYR A 108 3.46 -5.62 11.78
C TYR A 108 3.59 -6.34 13.13
N HIS A 109 4.18 -7.53 13.17
CA HIS A 109 4.19 -8.33 14.40
C HIS A 109 5.35 -7.98 15.35
N LYS A 110 6.45 -7.44 14.82
CA LYS A 110 7.63 -7.04 15.61
C LYS A 110 7.58 -5.58 16.05
N GLY A 111 6.70 -4.76 15.47
CA GLY A 111 6.60 -3.35 15.82
C GLY A 111 7.88 -2.58 15.47
N GLU A 112 8.47 -2.86 14.31
CA GLU A 112 9.75 -2.27 13.91
C GLU A 112 9.78 -1.87 12.44
N VAL A 113 10.57 -0.83 12.15
CA VAL A 113 10.94 -0.42 10.79
C VAL A 113 12.37 -0.88 10.54
N THR A 114 12.61 -1.47 9.37
CA THR A 114 13.92 -1.92 8.91
C THR A 114 14.37 -1.12 7.71
N VAL A 115 15.68 -0.87 7.62
CA VAL A 115 16.31 -0.18 6.49
C VAL A 115 17.35 -1.11 5.88
N TYR A 116 17.25 -1.35 4.58
CA TYR A 116 18.20 -2.13 3.81
C TYR A 116 18.92 -1.25 2.80
N LYS A 117 20.20 -1.52 2.56
CA LYS A 117 20.99 -0.89 1.51
C LYS A 117 21.09 -1.82 0.31
N GLN A 118 20.82 -1.28 -0.86
CA GLN A 118 21.02 -1.97 -2.14
C GLN A 118 22.49 -1.85 -2.57
N ALA A 119 23.06 -2.98 -2.98
CA ALA A 119 24.33 -3.03 -3.70
C ALA A 119 24.12 -2.89 -5.22
N ASP A 120 25.17 -2.63 -5.99
CA ASP A 120 25.09 -2.45 -7.46
C ASP A 120 24.49 -3.67 -8.19
N ASP A 121 24.59 -4.87 -7.61
CA ASP A 121 24.02 -6.11 -8.16
C ASP A 121 22.57 -6.37 -7.71
N GLY A 122 21.92 -5.41 -7.05
CA GLY A 122 20.55 -5.48 -6.56
C GLY A 122 20.38 -6.20 -5.22
N LYS A 123 21.45 -6.79 -4.65
CA LYS A 123 21.35 -7.45 -3.35
C LYS A 123 21.14 -6.46 -2.22
N LEU A 124 20.49 -6.94 -1.17
CA LEU A 124 20.20 -6.15 0.02
C LEU A 124 21.09 -6.52 1.20
N THR A 125 21.40 -5.53 2.04
CA THR A 125 22.01 -5.71 3.37
C THR A 125 21.25 -4.86 4.39
N LEU A 126 20.92 -5.41 5.56
CA LEU A 126 20.30 -4.67 6.65
C LEU A 126 21.29 -3.64 7.23
N VAL A 127 20.89 -2.38 7.34
CA VAL A 127 21.73 -1.29 7.88
C VAL A 127 21.13 -0.61 9.10
N ASP A 128 19.81 -0.69 9.29
CA ASP A 128 19.16 -0.17 10.49
C ASP A 128 17.89 -0.94 10.87
N THR A 129 17.55 -0.89 12.15
CA THR A 129 16.27 -1.39 12.68
C THR A 129 15.86 -0.52 13.86
N THR A 130 14.70 0.13 13.74
CA THR A 130 14.13 0.95 14.80
C THR A 130 12.86 0.30 15.31
N LYS A 131 12.82 0.00 16.61
CA LYS A 131 11.65 -0.58 17.28
C LYS A 131 10.78 0.51 17.87
N HIS A 132 9.48 0.42 17.64
CA HIS A 132 8.49 1.25 18.30
C HIS A 132 8.10 0.62 19.66
N SER A 133 7.47 1.42 20.51
CA SER A 133 6.97 1.00 21.82
C SER A 133 5.70 1.76 22.16
N GLY A 134 4.76 1.11 22.83
CA GLY A 134 3.50 1.72 23.23
C GLY A 134 2.32 0.78 23.03
N SER A 135 1.12 1.33 23.18
CA SER A 135 -0.15 0.64 23.01
C SER A 135 -1.25 1.66 22.75
N GLY A 136 -2.40 1.19 22.28
CA GLY A 136 -3.63 1.96 22.08
C GLY A 136 -4.82 1.35 22.81
N PRO A 137 -5.99 2.01 22.80
CA PRO A 137 -7.16 1.57 23.55
C PRO A 137 -7.94 0.42 22.91
N HIS A 138 -7.73 0.12 21.62
CA HIS A 138 -8.43 -0.97 20.93
C HIS A 138 -7.83 -2.34 21.29
N GLU A 139 -8.63 -3.42 21.22
CA GLU A 139 -8.16 -4.79 21.56
C GLU A 139 -6.98 -5.27 20.70
N ASN A 140 -6.88 -4.75 19.47
CA ASN A 140 -5.80 -5.00 18.52
C ASN A 140 -4.59 -4.06 18.69
N GLN A 141 -4.50 -3.33 19.81
CA GLN A 141 -3.46 -2.32 20.06
C GLN A 141 -2.69 -2.57 21.36
N ALA A 142 -2.59 -3.83 21.80
CA ALA A 142 -1.83 -4.19 23.00
C ALA A 142 -0.31 -3.97 22.86
N SER A 143 0.18 -3.80 21.63
CA SER A 143 1.58 -3.57 21.28
C SER A 143 1.70 -2.83 19.94
N PRO A 144 2.87 -2.29 19.58
CA PRO A 144 3.11 -1.65 18.28
C PRO A 144 2.90 -2.60 17.10
N HIS A 145 2.34 -2.06 16.02
CA HIS A 145 2.05 -2.75 14.77
C HIS A 145 2.33 -1.84 13.57
N LEU A 146 3.60 -1.70 13.17
CA LEU A 146 3.92 -0.91 11.98
C LEU A 146 3.30 -1.54 10.73
N HIS A 147 2.63 -0.71 9.95
CA HIS A 147 1.93 -1.15 8.75
C HIS A 147 2.40 -0.40 7.48
N PHE A 148 3.18 0.67 7.62
CA PHE A 148 3.67 1.47 6.51
C PHE A 148 5.05 2.05 6.81
N ALA A 149 5.89 2.16 5.77
CA ALA A 149 7.20 2.81 5.81
C ALA A 149 7.57 3.27 4.39
N ASP A 150 7.35 4.54 4.07
CA ASP A 150 7.64 5.11 2.74
C ASP A 150 8.02 6.60 2.85
N LEU A 151 8.40 7.21 1.74
CA LEU A 151 8.87 8.59 1.71
C LEU A 151 7.73 9.62 1.70
N THR A 152 7.93 10.71 2.43
CA THR A 152 7.19 11.95 2.22
C THR A 152 7.59 12.61 0.89
N PRO A 153 6.81 13.58 0.37
CA PRO A 153 7.19 14.35 -0.82
C PRO A 153 8.57 15.02 -0.69
N ASP A 154 8.91 15.44 0.53
CA ASP A 154 10.16 16.11 0.89
C ASP A 154 11.29 15.13 1.27
N LYS A 155 11.11 13.82 1.02
CA LYS A 155 12.14 12.75 1.12
C LYS A 155 12.57 12.38 2.53
N TYR A 156 11.71 12.60 3.52
CA TYR A 156 11.79 11.99 4.85
C TYR A 156 11.10 10.63 4.85
N LEU A 157 11.48 9.72 5.75
CA LEU A 157 10.77 8.46 5.92
C LEU A 157 9.58 8.68 6.86
N ILE A 158 8.39 8.22 6.49
CA ILE A 158 7.22 8.25 7.36
C ILE A 158 6.67 6.84 7.58
N THR A 159 6.34 6.54 8.82
CA THR A 159 5.80 5.25 9.23
C THR A 159 4.43 5.41 9.88
N CYS A 160 3.54 4.44 9.67
CA CYS A 160 2.26 4.36 10.37
C CYS A 160 2.28 3.13 11.30
N ASP A 161 1.92 3.35 12.55
CA ASP A 161 1.83 2.33 13.59
C ASP A 161 0.38 2.16 14.03
N LEU A 162 -0.22 1.04 13.60
CA LEU A 162 -1.59 0.70 13.95
C LEU A 162 -1.74 0.49 15.45
N GLY A 163 -0.72 -0.05 16.11
CA GLY A 163 -0.74 -0.47 17.50
C GLY A 163 -0.65 0.67 18.51
N THR A 164 -0.09 1.83 18.11
CA THR A 164 0.14 2.98 19.01
C THR A 164 -0.61 4.25 18.61
N ASP A 165 -1.40 4.19 17.53
CA ASP A 165 -2.02 5.36 16.88
C ASP A 165 -0.99 6.43 16.50
N GLU A 166 0.24 6.04 16.15
CA GLU A 166 1.31 6.97 15.81
C GLU A 166 1.60 6.99 14.30
N VAL A 167 1.86 8.20 13.81
CA VAL A 167 2.55 8.41 12.54
C VAL A 167 3.87 9.11 12.85
N ILE A 168 4.98 8.42 12.61
CA ILE A 168 6.32 8.91 12.97
C ILE A 168 7.07 9.26 11.69
N THR A 169 7.62 10.47 11.64
CA THR A 169 8.50 10.94 10.56
C THR A 169 9.95 10.90 11.04
N TYR A 170 10.84 10.41 10.17
CA TYR A 170 12.26 10.23 10.40
C TYR A 170 13.09 10.97 9.35
N ASP A 171 14.20 11.55 9.79
CA ASP A 171 15.32 11.84 8.89
C ASP A 171 16.07 10.55 8.58
N VAL A 172 16.60 10.47 7.36
CA VAL A 172 17.32 9.29 6.85
C VAL A 172 18.73 9.71 6.44
N ALA A 173 19.70 9.31 7.26
CA ALA A 173 21.11 9.51 6.96
C ALA A 173 21.55 8.69 5.73
N THR A 174 22.68 9.06 5.13
CA THR A 174 23.19 8.40 3.91
C THR A 174 23.56 6.93 4.12
N ASP A 175 23.89 6.54 5.35
CA ASP A 175 24.16 5.17 5.77
C ASP A 175 22.89 4.39 6.19
N GLY A 176 21.72 5.02 6.06
CA GLY A 176 20.41 4.44 6.36
C GLY A 176 19.98 4.56 7.82
N LYS A 177 20.73 5.26 8.68
CA LYS A 177 20.32 5.49 10.07
C LYS A 177 19.12 6.43 10.16
N LEU A 178 18.14 6.02 10.97
CA LEU A 178 16.92 6.77 11.22
C LEU A 178 17.04 7.65 12.46
N SER A 179 16.51 8.87 12.39
CA SER A 179 16.33 9.74 13.56
C SER A 179 14.96 10.40 13.55
N ILE A 180 14.24 10.33 14.67
CA ILE A 180 12.88 10.85 14.77
C ILE A 180 12.89 12.38 14.61
N LEU A 181 12.03 12.89 13.72
CA LEU A 181 11.77 14.31 13.53
C LEU A 181 10.47 14.75 14.20
N ALA A 182 9.41 13.96 14.04
CA ALA A 182 8.08 14.30 14.51
C ALA A 182 7.24 13.04 14.74
N THR A 183 6.29 13.15 15.65
CA THR A 183 5.28 12.12 15.91
C THR A 183 3.91 12.79 15.93
N TYR A 184 3.04 12.36 15.03
CA TYR A 184 1.62 12.65 15.07
C TYR A 184 0.88 11.52 15.77
N LYS A 185 -0.13 11.88 16.56
CA LYS A 185 -1.04 10.94 17.24
C LYS A 185 -2.40 11.02 16.58
N ALA A 186 -2.79 9.94 15.91
CA ALA A 186 -4.13 9.79 15.36
C ALA A 186 -5.16 9.69 16.49
N THR A 187 -6.45 9.75 16.13
CA THR A 187 -7.54 9.54 17.07
C THR A 187 -7.32 8.23 17.85
N PRO A 188 -7.44 8.20 19.20
CA PRO A 188 -7.22 6.98 19.97
C PRO A 188 -8.15 5.83 19.52
N GLY A 189 -7.57 4.69 19.19
CA GLY A 189 -8.29 3.52 18.66
C GLY A 189 -8.51 3.55 17.16
N ALA A 190 -7.90 4.49 16.42
CA ALA A 190 -8.09 4.61 14.98
C ALA A 190 -7.28 3.57 14.19
N GLY A 191 -6.08 3.23 14.64
CA GLY A 191 -5.18 2.30 13.99
C GLY A 191 -4.62 2.85 12.68
N ALA A 192 -3.64 3.76 12.77
CA ALA A 192 -2.95 4.34 11.62
C ALA A 192 -2.36 3.25 10.70
N ARG A 193 -2.84 3.14 9.46
CA ARG A 193 -2.48 2.03 8.56
C ARG A 193 -1.55 2.45 7.44
N HIS A 194 -2.06 3.19 6.45
CA HIS A 194 -1.31 3.71 5.30
C HIS A 194 -1.52 5.22 5.18
N ILE A 195 -0.59 5.94 4.55
CA ILE A 195 -0.71 7.39 4.31
C ILE A 195 -0.33 7.73 2.87
N VAL A 196 -1.02 8.69 2.27
CA VAL A 196 -0.67 9.28 0.97
C VAL A 196 -0.66 10.80 1.06
N PHE A 197 0.15 11.44 0.22
CA PHE A 197 0.28 12.91 0.21
C PHE A 197 -0.36 13.50 -1.03
N HIS A 198 -0.93 14.70 -0.88
CA HIS A 198 -1.37 15.48 -2.02
C HIS A 198 -0.17 15.84 -2.91
N PRO A 199 -0.25 15.71 -4.25
CA PRO A 199 0.89 15.92 -5.14
C PRO A 199 1.47 17.34 -5.11
N THR A 200 0.63 18.35 -4.87
CA THR A 200 1.03 19.78 -4.87
C THR A 200 0.71 20.57 -3.61
N GLN A 201 -0.16 20.05 -2.73
CA GLN A 201 -0.61 20.74 -1.52
C GLN A 201 0.08 20.11 -0.32
N LYS A 202 0.30 20.88 0.72
CA LYS A 202 0.88 20.39 1.97
C LYS A 202 -0.18 19.70 2.84
N ILE A 203 -0.75 18.63 2.28
CA ILE A 203 -1.83 17.82 2.86
C ILE A 203 -1.45 16.33 2.75
N ALA A 204 -1.75 15.58 3.80
CA ALA A 204 -1.66 14.13 3.82
C ALA A 204 -3.01 13.50 4.18
N TYR A 205 -3.22 12.27 3.75
CA TYR A 205 -4.43 11.49 3.98
C TYR A 205 -4.05 10.18 4.63
N LEU A 206 -4.36 10.05 5.92
CA LEU A 206 -4.09 8.87 6.73
C LEU A 206 -5.33 7.99 6.76
N ILE A 207 -5.22 6.74 6.30
CA ILE A 207 -6.29 5.76 6.45
C ILE A 207 -6.13 5.01 7.77
N CYS A 208 -7.22 4.96 8.54
CA CYS A 208 -7.27 4.40 9.88
C CYS A 208 -8.08 3.09 9.87
N GLU A 209 -7.40 1.98 10.16
CA GLU A 209 -7.92 0.62 9.99
C GLU A 209 -9.10 0.32 10.91
N LEU A 210 -8.93 0.60 12.19
CA LEU A 210 -9.76 0.02 13.26
C LEU A 210 -11.09 0.77 13.45
N ASN A 211 -11.14 2.06 13.10
CA ASN A 211 -12.36 2.87 13.20
C ASN A 211 -12.97 3.23 11.84
N SER A 212 -12.41 2.72 10.74
CA SER A 212 -12.92 2.93 9.37
C SER A 212 -13.03 4.40 8.96
N THR A 213 -11.98 5.19 9.23
CA THR A 213 -11.93 6.61 8.84
C THR A 213 -10.70 6.95 8.00
N ILE A 214 -10.76 8.13 7.38
CA ILE A 214 -9.61 8.85 6.88
C ILE A 214 -9.44 10.12 7.73
N GLU A 215 -8.22 10.37 8.20
CA GLU A 215 -7.81 11.65 8.75
C GLU A 215 -7.10 12.47 7.65
N VAL A 216 -7.64 13.66 7.36
CA VAL A 216 -7.00 14.66 6.50
C VAL A 216 -6.10 15.50 7.39
N LEU A 217 -4.81 15.57 7.05
CA LEU A 217 -3.78 16.17 7.86
C LEU A 217 -3.09 17.31 7.11
N ILE A 218 -2.86 18.44 7.76
CA ILE A 218 -1.97 19.48 7.26
C ILE A 218 -0.54 19.03 7.52
N TYR A 219 0.30 19.06 6.49
CA TYR A 219 1.72 18.69 6.56
C TYR A 219 2.58 19.96 6.52
N ASP A 220 3.67 20.03 7.27
CA ASP A 220 4.57 21.20 7.26
C ASP A 220 5.66 21.16 6.19
N GLY A 221 5.81 20.02 5.49
CA GLY A 221 6.91 19.80 4.54
C GLY A 221 8.19 19.26 5.18
N VAL A 222 8.16 18.95 6.47
CA VAL A 222 9.26 18.31 7.20
C VAL A 222 8.73 17.02 7.81
N GLY A 223 7.95 17.11 8.87
CA GLY A 223 7.40 15.93 9.55
C GLY A 223 6.18 16.19 10.43
N GLN A 224 5.85 17.45 10.70
CA GLN A 224 4.70 17.77 11.55
C GLN A 224 3.40 17.58 10.77
N LEU A 225 2.44 16.95 11.42
CA LEU A 225 1.09 16.75 10.92
C LEU A 225 0.10 17.32 11.93
N SER A 226 -0.98 17.94 11.45
CA SER A 226 -2.10 18.37 12.29
C SER A 226 -3.44 18.02 11.65
N LEU A 227 -4.39 17.58 12.48
CA LEU A 227 -5.70 17.15 12.01
C LEU A 227 -6.52 18.32 11.45
N LEU A 228 -7.03 18.14 10.23
CA LEU A 228 -7.96 19.07 9.57
C LEU A 228 -9.38 18.51 9.52
N GLN A 229 -9.53 17.22 9.19
CA GLN A 229 -10.82 16.56 9.04
C GLN A 229 -10.70 15.08 9.39
N THR A 230 -11.76 14.51 9.95
CA THR A 230 -11.95 13.06 10.01
C THR A 230 -13.23 12.73 9.24
N ILE A 231 -13.18 11.74 8.35
CA ILE A 231 -14.32 11.33 7.53
C ILE A 231 -14.42 9.80 7.47
N SER A 232 -15.66 9.27 7.49
CA SER A 232 -15.92 7.83 7.41
C SER A 232 -15.71 7.28 6.00
N THR A 233 -15.26 6.04 5.90
CA THR A 233 -15.19 5.23 4.65
C THR A 233 -16.42 4.39 4.38
N LEU A 234 -17.43 4.48 5.23
CA LEU A 234 -18.61 3.61 5.21
C LEU A 234 -19.92 4.39 5.07
N PRO A 235 -20.98 3.73 4.56
CA PRO A 235 -22.35 4.21 4.72
C PRO A 235 -22.70 4.43 6.20
N LYS A 236 -23.56 5.40 6.49
CA LYS A 236 -23.93 5.76 7.87
C LYS A 236 -24.67 4.65 8.62
N ASP A 237 -25.27 3.72 7.90
CA ASP A 237 -26.08 2.62 8.40
C ASP A 237 -25.32 1.28 8.51
N TRP A 238 -24.03 1.24 8.14
CA TRP A 238 -23.21 0.04 8.32
C TRP A 238 -22.75 -0.10 9.77
N THR A 239 -23.11 -1.23 10.39
CA THR A 239 -22.78 -1.52 11.81
C THR A 239 -21.98 -2.82 12.00
N GLU A 240 -21.73 -3.56 10.92
CA GLU A 240 -20.97 -4.81 10.97
C GLU A 240 -19.46 -4.54 10.94
N PHE A 241 -18.66 -5.60 11.11
CA PHE A 241 -17.20 -5.52 11.04
C PHE A 241 -16.73 -4.84 9.75
N ASN A 242 -15.76 -3.94 9.90
CA ASN A 242 -15.00 -3.39 8.79
C ASN A 242 -13.58 -3.02 9.25
N GLY A 243 -12.61 -3.20 8.35
CA GLY A 243 -11.28 -2.64 8.49
C GLY A 243 -10.83 -2.02 7.18
N THR A 244 -10.47 -0.74 7.19
CA THR A 244 -9.92 -0.11 5.99
C THR A 244 -8.57 -0.71 5.60
N ALA A 245 -8.16 -0.55 4.34
CA ALA A 245 -6.89 -1.08 3.88
C ALA A 245 -6.06 -0.08 3.06
N ALA A 246 -6.19 -0.08 1.74
CA ALA A 246 -5.38 0.78 0.90
C ALA A 246 -6.03 2.17 0.72
N ILE A 247 -5.18 3.15 0.44
CA ILE A 247 -5.56 4.51 0.10
C ILE A 247 -4.70 4.99 -1.06
N ARG A 248 -5.31 5.58 -2.09
CA ARG A 248 -4.62 6.08 -3.30
C ARG A 248 -5.21 7.42 -3.70
N ILE A 249 -4.37 8.30 -4.24
CA ILE A 249 -4.74 9.63 -4.74
C ILE A 249 -4.37 9.73 -6.21
N THR A 250 -5.15 10.46 -6.99
CA THR A 250 -4.85 10.71 -8.41
C THR A 250 -3.67 11.67 -8.58
N LYS A 251 -2.92 11.53 -9.67
CA LYS A 251 -1.76 12.38 -10.02
C LYS A 251 -2.11 13.87 -10.09
N ASP A 252 -3.35 14.18 -10.47
CA ASP A 252 -3.86 15.56 -10.51
C ASP A 252 -4.36 16.08 -9.15
N GLY A 253 -4.36 15.25 -8.11
CA GLY A 253 -4.74 15.60 -6.75
C GLY A 253 -6.23 15.88 -6.55
N LYS A 254 -7.09 15.47 -7.48
CA LYS A 254 -8.54 15.78 -7.41
C LYS A 254 -9.38 14.70 -6.74
N PHE A 255 -8.93 13.45 -6.76
CA PHE A 255 -9.69 12.33 -6.25
C PHE A 255 -8.85 11.41 -5.38
N LEU A 256 -9.50 10.85 -4.37
CA LEU A 256 -8.91 9.90 -3.44
C LEU A 256 -9.83 8.69 -3.31
N TYR A 257 -9.22 7.52 -3.21
CA TYR A 257 -9.91 6.24 -3.10
C TYR A 257 -9.41 5.52 -1.86
N ALA A 258 -10.29 4.77 -1.20
CA ALA A 258 -9.99 3.98 -0.03
C ALA A 258 -10.72 2.63 -0.08
N SER A 259 -10.06 1.54 0.32
CA SER A 259 -10.69 0.22 0.36
C SER A 259 -11.15 -0.20 1.76
N ASN A 260 -12.25 -0.93 1.80
CA ASN A 260 -12.91 -1.43 3.00
C ASN A 260 -12.98 -2.96 2.97
N ARG A 261 -12.45 -3.64 4.00
CA ARG A 261 -12.53 -5.10 4.17
C ARG A 261 -13.64 -5.43 5.16
N GLY A 262 -14.61 -6.23 4.75
CA GLY A 262 -15.83 -6.49 5.54
C GLY A 262 -17.05 -5.86 4.85
N HIS A 263 -17.04 -4.54 4.62
CA HIS A 263 -18.00 -3.93 3.69
C HIS A 263 -17.65 -4.27 2.22
N ASP A 264 -16.40 -4.65 1.93
CA ASP A 264 -15.95 -5.11 0.62
C ASP A 264 -16.25 -4.10 -0.51
N SER A 265 -15.73 -2.88 -0.34
CA SER A 265 -16.00 -1.73 -1.20
C SER A 265 -14.79 -0.84 -1.43
N ILE A 266 -14.87 -0.01 -2.47
CA ILE A 266 -14.06 1.20 -2.65
C ILE A 266 -14.93 2.42 -2.32
N ALA A 267 -14.47 3.25 -1.38
CA ALA A 267 -14.98 4.60 -1.16
C ALA A 267 -14.18 5.59 -2.02
N ALA A 268 -14.88 6.40 -2.81
CA ALA A 268 -14.29 7.45 -3.64
C ALA A 268 -14.66 8.83 -3.09
N TYR A 269 -13.68 9.72 -3.07
CA TYR A 269 -13.78 11.07 -2.57
C TYR A 269 -13.30 12.07 -3.60
N LYS A 270 -13.96 13.22 -3.63
CA LYS A 270 -13.45 14.43 -4.26
C LYS A 270 -12.64 15.21 -3.23
N ILE A 271 -11.47 15.70 -3.64
CA ILE A 271 -10.64 16.60 -2.86
C ILE A 271 -11.11 18.05 -3.14
N ILE A 272 -11.47 18.76 -2.08
CA ILE A 272 -11.93 20.15 -2.11
C ILE A 272 -10.72 21.09 -1.99
N GLY A 273 -10.90 22.38 -2.34
CA GLY A 273 -9.79 23.33 -2.51
C GLY A 273 -8.91 23.58 -1.27
N ASP A 274 -9.36 23.21 -0.07
CA ASP A 274 -8.59 23.26 1.18
C ASP A 274 -7.94 21.92 1.56
N GLY A 275 -8.06 20.91 0.69
CA GLY A 275 -7.57 19.56 0.90
C GLY A 275 -8.57 18.61 1.54
N THR A 276 -9.71 19.08 2.06
CA THR A 276 -10.73 18.23 2.68
C THR A 276 -11.40 17.29 1.67
N LEU A 277 -12.02 16.23 2.17
CA LEU A 277 -12.66 15.19 1.38
C LEU A 277 -14.19 15.32 1.41
N GLU A 278 -14.80 15.16 0.24
CA GLU A 278 -16.24 14.97 0.04
C GLU A 278 -16.48 13.57 -0.53
N LEU A 279 -17.26 12.73 0.15
CA LEU A 279 -17.61 11.39 -0.33
C LEU A 279 -18.53 11.49 -1.55
N ILE A 280 -18.12 10.88 -2.67
CA ILE A 280 -18.89 10.90 -3.93
C ILE A 280 -19.47 9.54 -4.30
N GLN A 281 -18.87 8.45 -3.83
CA GLN A 281 -19.33 7.09 -4.14
C GLN A 281 -18.82 6.09 -3.11
N ILE A 282 -19.63 5.07 -2.82
CA ILE A 282 -19.15 3.80 -2.25
C ILE A 282 -19.64 2.73 -3.21
N ILE A 283 -18.71 1.96 -3.80
CA ILE A 283 -19.01 0.92 -4.78
C ILE A 283 -18.51 -0.43 -4.29
N ALA A 284 -19.37 -1.45 -4.38
CA ALA A 284 -18.99 -2.82 -4.05
C ALA A 284 -17.88 -3.31 -4.98
N THR A 285 -16.95 -4.11 -4.46
CA THR A 285 -15.89 -4.69 -5.28
C THR A 285 -16.23 -6.08 -5.83
N ASN A 286 -17.39 -6.63 -5.50
CA ASN A 286 -17.85 -7.95 -5.97
C ASN A 286 -16.84 -9.08 -5.73
N GLY A 287 -16.05 -8.92 -4.67
CA GLY A 287 -15.13 -9.91 -4.10
C GLY A 287 -14.98 -9.62 -2.61
N LYS A 288 -14.16 -10.40 -1.90
CA LYS A 288 -14.02 -10.29 -0.44
C LYS A 288 -12.64 -9.83 -0.03
N ILE A 289 -12.59 -8.88 0.92
CA ILE A 289 -11.36 -8.37 1.50
C ILE A 289 -10.45 -7.72 0.43
N PRO A 290 -10.87 -6.57 -0.16
CA PRO A 290 -10.04 -5.78 -1.09
C PRO A 290 -8.88 -5.12 -0.32
N ARG A 291 -7.84 -5.91 -0.04
CA ARG A 291 -6.74 -5.54 0.87
C ARG A 291 -5.78 -4.53 0.28
N ASP A 292 -5.71 -4.45 -1.05
CA ASP A 292 -4.99 -3.42 -1.77
C ASP A 292 -5.74 -3.09 -3.08
N PHE A 293 -5.40 -1.97 -3.68
CA PHE A 293 -5.80 -1.62 -5.04
C PHE A 293 -4.81 -0.60 -5.61
N THR A 294 -4.79 -0.48 -6.94
CA THR A 294 -3.99 0.54 -7.64
C THR A 294 -4.78 1.18 -8.77
N LEU A 295 -4.30 2.32 -9.24
CA LEU A 295 -4.68 2.91 -10.53
C LEU A 295 -3.67 2.45 -11.58
N SER A 296 -4.15 2.23 -12.81
CA SER A 296 -3.34 2.09 -14.03
C SER A 296 -2.46 3.32 -14.28
N THR A 297 -1.47 3.19 -15.15
CA THR A 297 -0.48 4.24 -15.45
C THR A 297 -1.14 5.55 -15.90
N ASP A 298 -2.22 5.47 -16.67
CA ASP A 298 -3.00 6.62 -17.16
C ASP A 298 -4.17 7.02 -16.24
N GLU A 299 -4.34 6.32 -15.12
CA GLU A 299 -5.42 6.49 -14.14
C GLU A 299 -6.83 6.32 -14.72
N HIS A 300 -6.98 5.61 -15.84
CA HIS A 300 -8.29 5.30 -16.43
C HIS A 300 -8.95 4.06 -15.82
N VAL A 301 -8.16 3.16 -15.25
CA VAL A 301 -8.63 1.92 -14.62
C VAL A 301 -8.15 1.84 -13.17
N LEU A 302 -9.06 1.49 -12.26
CA LEU A 302 -8.75 1.06 -10.89
C LEU A 302 -8.82 -0.47 -10.81
N ILE A 303 -7.85 -1.10 -10.15
CA ILE A 303 -7.68 -2.56 -10.05
C ILE A 303 -7.66 -2.97 -8.58
N ALA A 304 -8.63 -3.79 -8.16
CA ALA A 304 -8.83 -4.24 -6.78
C ALA A 304 -8.77 -5.78 -6.67
N PRO A 305 -7.63 -6.36 -6.29
CA PRO A 305 -7.53 -7.78 -5.92
C PRO A 305 -8.22 -8.09 -4.59
N HIS A 306 -8.68 -9.33 -4.44
CA HIS A 306 -9.41 -9.82 -3.26
C HIS A 306 -8.71 -11.00 -2.61
N GLN A 307 -8.38 -10.84 -1.33
CA GLN A 307 -7.65 -11.86 -0.56
C GLN A 307 -8.44 -13.17 -0.44
N ASP A 308 -9.74 -13.07 -0.17
CA ASP A 308 -10.53 -14.22 0.30
C ASP A 308 -11.41 -14.83 -0.81
N SER A 309 -11.62 -14.11 -1.93
CA SER A 309 -12.38 -14.62 -3.09
C SER A 309 -11.53 -15.02 -4.29
N ASP A 310 -10.21 -14.79 -4.24
CA ASP A 310 -9.25 -15.13 -5.31
C ASP A 310 -9.59 -14.48 -6.65
N THR A 311 -10.20 -13.29 -6.62
CA THR A 311 -10.65 -12.54 -7.80
C THR A 311 -10.08 -11.14 -7.83
N VAL A 312 -10.03 -10.54 -9.00
CA VAL A 312 -9.68 -9.14 -9.22
C VAL A 312 -10.84 -8.44 -9.90
N THR A 313 -11.22 -7.30 -9.35
CA THR A 313 -12.21 -6.41 -9.96
C THR A 313 -11.54 -5.19 -10.56
N THR A 314 -11.92 -4.84 -11.78
CA THR A 314 -11.48 -3.62 -12.46
C THR A 314 -12.64 -2.66 -12.66
N PHE A 315 -12.33 -1.37 -12.58
CA PHE A 315 -13.28 -0.28 -12.78
C PHE A 315 -12.72 0.73 -13.75
N LEU A 316 -13.53 1.21 -14.69
CA LEU A 316 -13.24 2.45 -15.41
C LEU A 316 -13.49 3.63 -14.47
N ARG A 317 -12.52 4.53 -14.43
CA ARG A 317 -12.58 5.79 -13.71
C ARG A 317 -12.91 6.92 -14.67
N ASP A 318 -13.96 7.66 -14.37
CA ASP A 318 -14.20 8.94 -15.02
C ASP A 318 -13.27 10.01 -14.43
N ALA A 319 -12.40 10.59 -15.26
CA ALA A 319 -11.37 11.52 -14.78
C ALA A 319 -11.91 12.88 -14.31
N GLN A 320 -13.14 13.24 -14.67
CA GLN A 320 -13.76 14.52 -14.32
C GLN A 320 -14.60 14.44 -13.06
N THR A 321 -15.23 13.29 -12.82
CA THR A 321 -16.14 13.06 -11.69
C THR A 321 -15.52 12.19 -10.62
N GLY A 322 -14.49 11.40 -10.95
CA GLY A 322 -13.84 10.44 -10.06
C GLY A 322 -14.64 9.15 -9.87
N LEU A 323 -15.84 9.04 -10.45
CA LEU A 323 -16.71 7.89 -10.29
C LEU A 323 -16.14 6.65 -10.98
N LEU A 324 -16.43 5.50 -10.37
CA LEU A 324 -16.01 4.18 -10.82
C LEU A 324 -17.19 3.42 -11.43
N THR A 325 -16.94 2.75 -12.54
CA THR A 325 -17.88 1.81 -13.18
C THR A 325 -17.18 0.47 -13.37
N GLU A 326 -17.76 -0.60 -12.81
CA GLU A 326 -17.18 -1.94 -12.92
C GLU A 326 -17.12 -2.41 -14.39
N VAL A 327 -16.04 -3.11 -14.73
CA VAL A 327 -15.83 -3.74 -16.04
C VAL A 327 -15.75 -5.25 -15.94
N GLN A 328 -14.99 -5.76 -14.98
CA GLN A 328 -14.66 -7.18 -14.83
C GLN A 328 -14.48 -7.49 -13.34
N HIS A 329 -14.98 -8.63 -12.85
CA HIS A 329 -14.76 -9.08 -11.46
C HIS A 329 -14.44 -10.58 -11.31
N GLU A 330 -14.43 -11.35 -12.41
CA GLU A 330 -14.20 -12.80 -12.37
C GLU A 330 -12.75 -13.21 -12.69
N PHE A 331 -11.86 -12.26 -12.97
CA PHE A 331 -10.45 -12.57 -13.25
C PHE A 331 -9.80 -13.16 -12.00
N LYS A 332 -9.28 -14.38 -12.09
CA LYS A 332 -8.77 -15.11 -10.92
C LYS A 332 -7.31 -14.79 -10.65
N VAL A 333 -6.98 -14.42 -9.42
CA VAL A 333 -5.62 -14.34 -8.91
C VAL A 333 -5.64 -14.87 -7.47
N PRO A 334 -4.90 -15.95 -7.15
CA PRO A 334 -5.02 -16.60 -5.85
C PRO A 334 -4.46 -15.70 -4.74
N GLU A 335 -5.25 -15.49 -3.68
CA GLU A 335 -4.84 -14.86 -2.43
C GLU A 335 -4.12 -13.49 -2.59
N ALA A 336 -4.48 -12.73 -3.64
CA ALA A 336 -3.82 -11.47 -3.95
C ALA A 336 -4.14 -10.39 -2.90
N VAL A 337 -3.09 -9.76 -2.39
CA VAL A 337 -3.13 -8.77 -1.30
C VAL A 337 -2.30 -7.51 -1.58
N CYS A 338 -1.57 -7.49 -2.70
CA CYS A 338 -0.85 -6.33 -3.21
C CYS A 338 -0.94 -6.33 -4.74
N VAL A 339 -1.06 -5.15 -5.34
CA VAL A 339 -1.00 -4.97 -6.80
C VAL A 339 -0.16 -3.74 -7.16
N VAL A 340 0.76 -3.92 -8.10
CA VAL A 340 1.66 -2.86 -8.59
C VAL A 340 1.61 -2.80 -10.11
N VAL A 341 1.61 -1.58 -10.66
CA VAL A 341 1.72 -1.32 -12.11
C VAL A 341 3.18 -1.07 -12.46
N LYS A 342 3.68 -1.67 -13.54
CA LYS A 342 5.05 -1.49 -14.04
C LYS A 342 5.06 -1.05 -15.50
#